data_AF-A0A2D7IBZ7-F1
#
_entry.id   AF-A0A2D7IBZ7-F1
#
_cell.length_a   1.000
_cell.length_b   1.000
_cell.length_c   1.000
_cell.angle_alpha   90.00
_cell.angle_beta   90.00
_cell.angle_gamma   90.00
#
_symmetry.space_group_name_H-M   'P 1'
#
loop_
_entity.id
_entity.type
_entity.pdbx_description
1 polymer ?
#
loop_
_entity_poly.entity_id
_entity_poly.type
_entity_poly.pdbx_seq_one_letter_code
_entity_poly.pdbx_strand_id
1 'polypeptide(L)' 'IISTTLMIKMGRIKGNKMIDMQLTNNKLINRAENILIDELKISHSQASELLSSTGSVRKSIEKNKLI' A
#
# COMPACT_ATOMS: atom_id res chain seq x y z
N ILE A 1 18.73 9.42 8.66
CA ILE A 1 18.00 10.41 7.82
C ILE A 1 18.21 10.12 6.33
N ILE A 2 19.45 9.93 5.87
CA ILE A 2 19.81 9.72 4.45
C ILE A 2 18.94 8.68 3.73
N SER A 3 18.81 7.47 4.28
CA SER A 3 18.04 6.37 3.66
C SER A 3 16.55 6.70 3.55
N THR A 4 15.94 7.22 4.63
CA THR A 4 14.51 7.58 4.64
C THR A 4 14.22 8.71 3.65
N THR A 5 15.06 9.74 3.60
CA THR A 5 14.89 10.86 2.65
C THR A 5 14.98 10.37 1.20
N LEU A 6 15.88 9.43 0.90
CA LEU A 6 15.99 8.82 -0.43
C LEU A 6 14.73 8.01 -0.79
N MET A 7 14.20 7.22 0.14
CA MET A 7 12.98 6.43 -0.08
C MET A 7 11.76 7.30 -0.35
N ILE A 8 11.66 8.48 0.29
CA ILE A 8 10.62 9.48 -0.01
C ILE A 8 10.79 10.02 -1.43
N LYS A 9 12.01 10.45 -1.80
CA LYS A 9 12.30 10.97 -3.15
C LYS A 9 12.06 9.95 -4.26
N MET A 10 12.27 8.66 -3.98
CA MET A 10 11.98 7.55 -4.90
C MET A 10 10.49 7.18 -4.98
N GLY A 11 9.60 7.87 -4.24
CA GLY A 11 8.16 7.61 -4.27
C GLY A 11 7.75 6.30 -3.58
N ARG A 12 8.62 5.69 -2.77
CA ARG A 12 8.32 4.47 -2.00
C ARG A 12 7.46 4.74 -0.76
N ILE A 13 7.37 6.01 -0.36
CA ILE A 13 6.58 6.51 0.75
C ILE A 13 5.64 7.59 0.18
N LYS A 14 4.35 7.46 0.46
CA LYS A 14 3.31 8.44 0.11
C LYS A 14 2.79 9.09 1.39
N GLY A 15 3.00 10.39 1.54
CA GLY A 15 2.76 11.08 2.82
C GLY A 15 3.63 10.47 3.93
N ASN A 16 3.01 9.84 4.92
CA ASN A 16 3.68 9.10 6.00
C ASN A 16 3.52 7.56 5.87
N LYS A 17 2.94 7.08 4.77
CA LYS A 17 2.66 5.66 4.54
C LYS A 17 3.71 5.06 3.60
N MET A 18 4.39 4.01 4.04
CA MET A 18 5.28 3.24 3.17
C MET A 18 4.43 2.35 2.27
N ILE A 19 4.41 2.64 0.96
CA ILE A 19 3.56 1.92 -0.01
C ILE A 19 4.32 0.80 -0.73
N ASP A 20 5.65 0.87 -0.74
CA ASP A 20 6.53 -0.20 -1.25
C ASP A 20 7.09 -1.01 -0.09
N MET A 21 6.27 -1.89 0.48
CA MET A 21 6.71 -2.87 1.47
C MET A 21 6.66 -4.29 0.90
N GLN A 22 7.53 -5.17 1.39
CA GLN A 22 7.48 -6.59 1.07
C GLN A 22 6.48 -7.27 2.00
N LEU A 23 5.43 -7.87 1.44
CA LEU A 23 4.34 -8.49 2.20
C LEU A 23 4.69 -9.93 2.57
N THR A 24 5.71 -10.11 3.42
CA THR A 24 6.24 -11.43 3.78
C THR A 24 5.59 -12.05 5.01
N ASN A 25 4.74 -11.31 5.72
CA ASN A 25 4.04 -11.80 6.90
C ASN A 25 2.66 -11.15 7.07
N ASN A 26 1.83 -11.77 7.90
CA ASN A 26 0.46 -11.33 8.15
C ASN A 26 0.38 -9.90 8.72
N LYS A 27 1.36 -9.45 9.50
CA LYS A 27 1.39 -8.06 10.03
C LYS A 27 1.54 -7.04 8.91
N LEU A 28 2.40 -7.30 7.93
CA LEU A 28 2.63 -6.42 6.80
C LEU A 28 1.45 -6.45 5.83
N ILE A 29 0.80 -7.62 5.66
CA ILE A 29 -0.44 -7.76 4.91
C ILE A 29 -1.56 -6.92 5.55
N ASN A 30 -1.81 -7.08 6.85
CA ASN A 30 -2.83 -6.29 7.56
C ASN A 30 -2.53 -4.78 7.50
N ARG A 31 -1.25 -4.39 7.59
CA ARG A 31 -0.83 -2.99 7.44
C ARG A 31 -1.15 -2.47 6.03
N ALA A 32 -0.90 -3.28 5.01
CA ALA A 32 -1.22 -2.94 3.63
C ALA A 32 -2.73 -2.78 3.41
N GLU A 33 -3.54 -3.69 3.95
CA GLU A 33 -5.01 -3.60 3.89
C GLU A 33 -5.51 -2.30 4.54
N ASN A 34 -5.02 -1.98 5.75
CA ASN A 34 -5.37 -0.73 6.42
C ASN A 34 -4.98 0.52 5.61
N ILE A 35 -3.81 0.50 4.94
CA ILE A 35 -3.41 1.61 4.06
C ILE A 35 -4.41 1.77 2.90
N LEU A 36 -4.88 0.68 2.31
CA LEU A 36 -5.86 0.72 1.23
C LEU A 36 -7.23 1.20 1.71
N ILE A 37 -7.70 0.72 2.86
CA ILE A 37 -8.96 1.16 3.48
C ILE A 37 -8.91 2.68 3.71
N ASP A 38 -7.84 3.19 4.30
CA ASP A 38 -7.69 4.63 4.58
C ASP A 38 -7.61 5.49 3.32
N GLU A 39 -6.90 5.01 2.28
CA GLU A 39 -6.69 5.79 1.04
C GLU A 39 -7.87 5.73 0.08
N LEU A 40 -8.53 4.57 -0.02
CA LEU A 40 -9.58 4.29 -1.00
C LEU A 40 -10.98 4.33 -0.38
N LYS A 41 -11.09 4.41 0.95
CA LYS A 41 -12.36 4.35 1.71
C LYS A 41 -13.22 3.13 1.35
N ILE A 42 -12.56 1.99 1.16
CA ILE A 42 -13.19 0.70 0.82
C ILE A 42 -13.33 -0.18 2.06
N SER A 43 -14.14 -1.23 1.96
CA SER A 43 -14.26 -2.23 3.03
C SER A 43 -13.01 -3.11 3.14
N HIS A 44 -12.82 -3.73 4.31
CA HIS A 44 -11.71 -4.68 4.53
C HIS A 44 -11.73 -5.85 3.54
N SER A 45 -12.93 -6.38 3.23
CA SER A 45 -13.08 -7.47 2.25
C SER A 45 -12.56 -7.05 0.88
N GLN A 46 -12.93 -5.85 0.43
CA GLN A 46 -12.48 -5.30 -0.85
C GLN A 46 -10.97 -5.03 -0.83
N ALA A 47 -10.44 -4.48 0.27
CA ALA A 47 -9.01 -4.24 0.39
C ALA A 47 -8.19 -5.54 0.29
N SER A 48 -8.65 -6.60 0.96
CA SER A 48 -8.01 -7.92 0.93
C SER A 48 -8.01 -8.51 -0.47
N GLU A 49 -9.17 -8.53 -1.15
CA GLU A 49 -9.31 -9.03 -2.51
C GLU A 49 -8.42 -8.26 -3.50
N LEU A 50 -8.36 -6.93 -3.35
CA LEU A 50 -7.56 -6.06 -4.20
C LEU A 50 -6.06 -6.28 -3.98
N LEU A 51 -5.64 -6.49 -2.72
CA LEU A 51 -4.27 -6.88 -2.35
C LEU A 51 -3.90 -8.26 -2.89
N SER A 52 -4.76 -9.26 -2.76
CA SER A 52 -4.55 -10.59 -3.33
C SER A 52 -4.42 -10.54 -4.85
N SER A 53 -5.15 -9.66 -5.53
CA SER A 53 -5.09 -9.54 -6.99
C SER A 53 -3.84 -8.82 -7.52
N THR A 54 -3.26 -7.90 -6.73
CA THR A 54 -2.15 -7.04 -7.20
C THR A 54 -0.80 -7.34 -6.54
N GLY A 55 -0.81 -7.93 -5.35
CA GLY A 55 0.36 -8.27 -4.53
C GLY A 55 1.14 -7.07 -3.98
N SER A 56 0.66 -5.83 -4.18
CA SER A 56 1.35 -4.62 -3.72
C SER A 56 0.37 -3.46 -3.51
N VAL A 57 0.60 -2.70 -2.44
CA VAL A 57 -0.19 -1.50 -2.11
C VAL A 57 -0.13 -0.45 -3.23
N ARG A 58 1.05 -0.21 -3.84
CA ARG A 58 1.15 0.75 -4.95
C ARG A 58 0.25 0.34 -6.11
N LYS A 59 0.40 -0.90 -6.59
CA LYS A 59 -0.39 -1.44 -7.70
C LYS A 59 -1.88 -1.44 -7.40
N SER A 60 -2.26 -1.75 -6.15
CA SER A 60 -3.63 -1.66 -5.66
C SER A 60 -4.21 -0.24 -5.81
N ILE A 61 -3.47 0.78 -5.37
CA ILE A 61 -3.90 2.18 -5.46
C ILE A 61 -3.98 2.64 -6.92
N GLU A 62 -3.02 2.25 -7.76
CA GLU A 62 -3.01 2.59 -9.19
C GLU A 62 -4.18 1.95 -9.94
N LYS A 63 -4.46 0.66 -9.71
CA LYS A 63 -5.58 -0.06 -10.32
C LYS A 63 -6.92 0.60 -10.01
N ASN A 64 -7.12 1.09 -8.79
CA ASN A 64 -8.37 1.75 -8.41
C ASN A 64 -8.48 3.21 -8.89
N LYS A 65 -7.35 3.88 -9.19
CA LYS A 65 -7.34 5.24 -9.76
C LYS A 65 -7.50 5.29 -11.28
N LEU A 66 -7.33 4.17 -11.95
CA LEU A 66 -7.47 4.02 -13.40
C LEU A 66 -8.93 3.82 -13.85
N ILE A 67 -9.88 3.95 -12.92
CA ILE A 67 -11.34 4.00 -13.14
C ILE A 67 -11.80 5.42 -12.82
#